data_AF-A0A931AXZ6-F1
#
_entry.id   AF-A0A931AXZ6-F1
#
_cell.length_a   1.000
_cell.length_b   1.000
_cell.length_c   1.000
_cell.angle_alpha   90.00
_cell.angle_beta   90.00
_cell.angle_gamma   90.00
#
_symmetry.space_group_name_H-M   'P 1'
#
loop_
_entity.id
_entity.type
_entity.pdbx_description
1 polymer ?
#
loop_
_entity_poly.entity_id
_entity_poly.type
_entity_poly.pdbx_seq_one_letter_code
_entity_poly.pdbx_strand_id
1 'polypeptide(L)'
;MRRYGKDADEDDIRNRPSRRGSRPRTRIRPTHEDAAEGMVLTVDRGRFSCLIDQGTKREREITAMKARELGRKGVVVGDQVALVGDLSGEAGALARIVRVEERTSVLRRTADDDDPYERIVVANANQLAIVTALADPEPRPRLIDRCLVAAYDAGMEPLLVLTKADLASAEPLLETYAPLGVRHVVTSRDELAGEGAEAVRELLRGLVTVFIGHSGVGKTTLVNALVPDHQRSTGHVNAVTGRGRHTTTSALALRLPAKKGEETGWVVDTPGFRSFGLSHIEPSRVIHAFPDLEPGTEGCPRACSHDEPDCALDAWVAEGHADPARLYSLRRLLSSRDAHEGD
;
A
#
# COMPACT_ATOMS: atom_id res chain seq x y z
N MET A 1 34.61 -40.00 -42.47
CA MET A 1 34.03 -39.78 -41.12
C MET A 1 35.18 -39.52 -40.15
N ARG A 2 35.43 -38.26 -39.77
CA ARG A 2 36.35 -37.94 -38.66
C ARG A 2 35.59 -38.20 -37.35
N ARG A 3 36.15 -39.04 -36.48
CA ARG A 3 35.64 -39.29 -35.13
C ARG A 3 35.83 -38.01 -34.30
N TYR A 4 34.77 -37.52 -33.69
CA TYR A 4 34.85 -36.50 -32.64
C TYR A 4 35.73 -37.03 -31.50
N GLY A 5 36.59 -36.18 -30.96
CA GLY A 5 37.49 -36.52 -29.85
C GLY A 5 36.72 -36.84 -28.56
N LYS A 6 37.42 -37.44 -27.58
CA LYS A 6 36.83 -37.87 -26.29
C LYS A 6 36.30 -36.72 -25.41
N ASP A 7 36.56 -35.47 -25.78
CA ASP A 7 36.16 -34.26 -25.05
C ASP A 7 35.37 -33.32 -25.98
N ALA A 8 34.25 -33.80 -26.53
CA ALA A 8 33.35 -32.94 -27.30
C ALA A 8 32.45 -32.16 -26.35
N ASP A 9 32.39 -30.84 -26.49
CA ASP A 9 31.42 -29.98 -25.79
C ASP A 9 30.29 -29.52 -26.73
N GLU A 10 29.29 -28.80 -26.19
CA GLU A 10 28.13 -28.33 -26.97
C GLU A 10 28.50 -27.33 -28.10
N ASP A 11 29.65 -26.67 -28.02
CA ASP A 11 30.18 -25.73 -29.02
C ASP A 11 30.82 -26.44 -30.23
N ASP A 12 31.18 -27.73 -30.10
CA ASP A 12 31.64 -28.56 -31.23
C ASP A 12 30.51 -28.95 -32.19
N ILE A 13 29.25 -28.75 -31.78
CA ILE A 13 28.07 -29.01 -32.59
C ILE A 13 27.89 -27.88 -33.61
N ARG A 14 28.26 -28.12 -34.86
CA ARG A 14 27.99 -27.21 -35.99
C ARG A 14 26.48 -26.98 -36.16
N ASN A 15 25.96 -25.92 -35.53
CA ASN A 15 24.60 -25.46 -35.74
C ASN A 15 24.48 -24.86 -37.15
N ARG A 16 23.73 -25.51 -38.03
CA ARG A 16 23.49 -25.04 -39.39
C ARG A 16 22.50 -23.88 -39.31
N PRO A 17 22.87 -22.63 -39.68
CA PRO A 17 21.96 -21.50 -39.59
C PRO A 17 20.69 -21.79 -40.40
N SER A 18 19.52 -21.52 -39.83
CA SER A 18 18.27 -21.58 -40.59
C SER A 18 18.39 -20.60 -41.78
N ARG A 19 17.91 -21.00 -42.97
CA ARG A 19 17.93 -20.16 -44.20
C ARG A 19 17.26 -18.79 -44.03
N ARG A 20 16.52 -18.56 -42.94
CA ARG A 20 15.85 -17.31 -42.58
C ARG A 20 16.55 -16.49 -41.49
N GLY A 21 17.80 -16.80 -41.15
CA GLY A 21 18.61 -15.94 -40.28
C GLY A 21 17.95 -15.68 -38.91
N SER A 22 17.69 -16.73 -38.14
CA SER A 22 17.43 -16.51 -36.72
C SER A 22 18.74 -16.04 -36.08
N ARG A 23 18.83 -14.75 -35.72
CA ARG A 23 19.95 -14.22 -34.91
C ARG A 23 20.20 -15.21 -33.77
N PRO A 24 21.46 -15.60 -33.50
CA PRO A 24 21.78 -16.43 -32.35
C PRO A 24 21.13 -15.80 -31.11
N ARG A 25 20.34 -16.56 -30.35
CA ARG A 25 19.87 -16.09 -29.05
C ARG A 25 21.12 -15.92 -28.20
N THR A 26 21.55 -14.68 -28.01
CA THR A 26 22.63 -14.38 -27.07
C THR A 26 22.23 -14.90 -25.69
N ARG A 27 23.08 -15.76 -25.10
CA ARG A 27 22.96 -16.20 -23.71
C ARG A 27 23.22 -15.05 -22.73
N ILE A 28 23.87 -13.99 -23.21
CA ILE A 28 24.09 -12.73 -22.50
C ILE A 28 22.76 -11.98 -22.45
N ARG A 29 22.25 -11.84 -21.22
CA ARG A 29 21.00 -11.15 -20.94
C ARG A 29 21.23 -9.64 -21.08
N PRO A 30 20.31 -8.89 -21.68
CA PRO A 30 20.37 -7.44 -21.59
C PRO A 30 20.25 -7.03 -20.13
N THR A 31 21.14 -6.16 -19.67
CA THR A 31 21.07 -5.56 -18.33
C THR A 31 19.91 -4.57 -18.19
N HIS A 32 19.33 -4.15 -19.32
CA HIS A 32 18.22 -3.20 -19.40
C HIS A 32 18.54 -1.87 -18.69
N GLU A 33 19.79 -1.41 -18.81
CA GLU A 33 20.25 -0.14 -18.21
C GLU A 33 19.48 1.07 -18.75
N ASP A 34 19.04 1.04 -20.01
CA ASP A 34 18.24 2.10 -20.64
C ASP A 34 16.72 1.92 -20.46
N ALA A 35 16.28 1.09 -19.49
CA ALA A 35 14.86 0.91 -19.23
C ALA A 35 14.24 2.19 -18.67
N ALA A 36 13.03 2.52 -19.14
CA ALA A 36 12.30 3.66 -18.62
C ALA A 36 11.73 3.34 -17.24
N GLU A 37 11.81 4.29 -16.32
CA GLU A 37 11.22 4.16 -14.99
C GLU A 37 9.74 4.53 -15.02
N GLY A 38 8.95 3.85 -14.19
CA GLY A 38 7.54 4.17 -14.01
C GLY A 38 6.97 3.62 -12.72
N MET A 39 5.79 4.12 -12.36
CA MET A 39 5.04 3.69 -11.19
C MET A 39 3.81 2.89 -11.61
N VAL A 40 3.57 1.75 -10.95
CA VAL A 40 2.39 0.92 -11.20
C VAL A 40 1.14 1.55 -10.59
N LEU A 41 0.15 1.88 -11.43
CA LEU A 41 -1.10 2.52 -11.02
C LEU A 41 -2.19 1.51 -10.65
N THR A 42 -2.34 0.44 -11.43
CA THR A 42 -3.30 -0.63 -11.15
C THR A 42 -2.89 -1.95 -11.78
N VAL A 43 -3.44 -3.04 -11.24
CA VAL A 43 -3.19 -4.41 -11.69
C VAL A 43 -4.51 -5.08 -12.04
N ASP A 44 -4.67 -5.45 -13.31
CA ASP A 44 -5.83 -6.20 -13.81
C ASP A 44 -5.39 -7.47 -14.55
N ARG A 45 -5.54 -8.62 -13.89
CA ARG A 45 -5.38 -9.96 -14.50
C ARG A 45 -4.11 -10.13 -15.34
N GLY A 46 -2.97 -9.62 -14.84
CA GLY A 46 -1.66 -9.71 -15.49
C GLY A 46 -1.32 -8.57 -16.45
N ARG A 47 -2.23 -7.60 -16.61
CA ARG A 47 -1.94 -6.29 -17.20
C ARG A 47 -1.68 -5.27 -16.08
N PHE A 48 -0.66 -4.46 -16.29
CA PHE A 48 -0.20 -3.45 -15.33
C PHE A 48 -0.33 -2.10 -16.01
N SER A 49 -1.19 -1.23 -15.47
CA SER A 49 -1.15 0.18 -15.86
C SER A 49 0.03 0.82 -15.13
N CYS A 50 0.90 1.48 -15.89
CA CYS A 50 2.08 2.15 -15.37
C CYS A 50 2.12 3.59 -15.87
N LEU A 51 2.45 4.51 -14.98
CA LEU A 51 2.77 5.89 -15.33
C LEU A 51 4.27 5.99 -15.58
N ILE A 52 4.68 6.51 -16.73
CA ILE A 52 6.08 6.78 -17.07
C ILE A 52 6.31 8.28 -17.25
N ASP A 53 7.57 8.70 -17.22
CA ASP A 53 7.98 10.08 -17.48
C ASP A 53 7.26 11.11 -16.56
N GLN A 54 6.94 10.70 -15.32
CA GLN A 54 6.15 11.48 -14.37
C GLN A 54 6.74 12.88 -14.15
N GLY A 55 5.88 13.89 -14.14
CA GLY A 55 6.29 15.29 -13.94
C GLY A 55 6.99 15.94 -15.15
N THR A 56 7.11 15.22 -16.27
CA THR A 56 7.67 15.75 -17.52
C THR A 56 6.57 16.05 -18.56
N LYS A 57 6.91 16.75 -19.64
CA LYS A 57 6.00 16.96 -20.79
C LYS A 57 5.63 15.68 -21.55
N ARG A 58 6.31 14.58 -21.23
CA ARG A 58 6.20 13.27 -21.85
C ARG A 58 5.45 12.28 -20.96
N GLU A 59 4.93 12.73 -19.82
CA GLU A 59 4.15 11.90 -18.94
C GLU A 59 2.98 11.24 -19.66
N ARG A 60 2.84 9.93 -19.45
CA ARG A 60 1.73 9.15 -20.01
C ARG A 60 1.51 7.86 -19.23
N GLU A 61 0.28 7.37 -19.31
CA GLU A 61 -0.07 6.04 -18.83
C GLU A 61 0.12 5.02 -19.96
N ILE A 62 0.73 3.88 -19.64
CA ILE A 62 0.93 2.76 -20.55
C ILE A 62 0.45 1.46 -19.93
N THR A 63 0.05 0.50 -20.77
CA THR A 63 -0.21 -0.87 -20.33
C THR A 63 1.02 -1.73 -20.57
N ALA A 64 1.48 -2.41 -19.52
CA ALA A 64 2.62 -3.31 -19.57
C ALA A 64 2.23 -4.73 -19.11
N MET A 65 3.03 -5.70 -19.54
CA MET A 65 3.00 -7.08 -19.03
C MET A 65 4.24 -7.36 -18.19
N LYS A 66 4.12 -8.25 -17.21
CA LYS A 66 5.29 -8.69 -16.44
C LYS A 66 6.20 -9.59 -17.29
N ALA A 67 7.49 -9.31 -17.31
CA ALA A 67 8.47 -10.21 -17.91
C ALA A 67 8.49 -11.56 -17.15
N ARG A 68 8.72 -12.66 -17.89
CA ARG A 68 8.67 -14.03 -17.32
C ARG A 68 9.75 -14.22 -16.25
N GLU A 69 10.83 -13.47 -16.37
CA GLU A 69 12.05 -13.51 -15.56
C GLU A 69 11.82 -13.00 -14.13
N LEU A 70 10.84 -12.12 -13.90
CA LEU A 70 10.46 -11.63 -12.56
C LEU A 70 9.84 -12.74 -11.68
N GLY A 71 9.64 -13.94 -12.23
CA GLY A 71 9.20 -15.11 -11.50
C GLY A 71 7.82 -14.93 -10.89
N ARG A 72 7.61 -15.45 -9.68
CA ARG A 72 6.34 -15.37 -8.96
C ARG A 72 6.21 -14.14 -8.06
N LYS A 73 7.28 -13.35 -7.88
CA LYS A 73 7.20 -12.10 -7.12
C LYS A 73 6.16 -11.18 -7.78
N GLY A 74 5.17 -10.78 -7.00
CA GLY A 74 4.04 -9.98 -7.48
C GLY A 74 4.49 -8.54 -7.70
N VAL A 75 4.12 -7.98 -8.86
CA VAL A 75 4.11 -6.54 -9.09
C VAL A 75 2.78 -6.02 -8.52
N VAL A 76 2.82 -4.98 -7.70
CA VAL A 76 1.66 -4.43 -6.99
C VAL A 76 1.52 -2.94 -7.27
N VAL A 77 0.40 -2.35 -6.85
CA VAL A 77 0.18 -0.90 -6.97
C VAL A 77 1.22 -0.15 -6.13
N GLY A 78 1.77 0.92 -6.69
CA GLY A 78 2.81 1.74 -6.08
C GLY A 78 4.24 1.21 -6.28
N ASP A 79 4.43 0.03 -6.88
CA ASP A 79 5.78 -0.42 -7.25
C ASP A 79 6.42 0.56 -8.25
N GLN A 80 7.68 0.89 -7.99
CA GLN A 80 8.57 1.53 -8.97
C GLN A 80 9.17 0.43 -9.84
N VAL A 81 9.09 0.59 -11.16
CA VAL A 81 9.40 -0.47 -12.12
C VAL A 81 10.21 0.06 -13.30
N ALA A 82 11.07 -0.81 -13.82
CA ALA A 82 11.80 -0.56 -15.06
C ALA A 82 11.06 -1.24 -16.23
N LEU A 83 10.76 -0.47 -17.27
CA LEU A 83 9.96 -0.86 -18.43
C LEU A 83 10.77 -0.78 -19.72
N VAL A 84 10.53 -1.75 -20.62
CA VAL A 84 11.12 -1.78 -21.96
C VAL A 84 10.08 -2.16 -23.02
N GLY A 85 10.41 -1.92 -24.28
CA GLY A 85 9.55 -2.23 -25.42
C GLY A 85 8.95 -0.97 -26.01
N ASP A 86 7.72 -1.07 -26.50
CA ASP A 86 6.99 0.08 -27.02
C ASP A 86 6.28 0.81 -25.88
N LEU A 87 6.80 1.99 -25.55
CA LEU A 87 6.34 2.86 -24.46
C LEU A 87 5.51 4.04 -24.98
N SER A 88 5.06 4.00 -26.24
CA SER A 88 4.24 5.06 -26.84
C SER A 88 2.90 5.25 -26.13
N GLY A 89 2.33 4.17 -25.58
CA GLY A 89 0.97 4.15 -25.03
C GLY A 89 -0.12 3.96 -26.09
N GLU A 90 0.25 3.74 -27.35
CA GLU A 90 -0.72 3.52 -28.44
C GLU A 90 -1.37 2.14 -28.35
N ALA A 91 -2.55 2.00 -28.99
CA ALA A 91 -3.24 0.73 -29.06
C ALA A 91 -2.36 -0.33 -29.76
N GLY A 92 -2.04 -1.40 -29.03
CA GLY A 92 -1.14 -2.45 -29.53
C GLY A 92 0.33 -2.29 -29.14
N ALA A 93 0.70 -1.20 -28.43
CA ALA A 93 2.01 -1.06 -27.84
C ALA A 93 2.28 -2.22 -26.85
N LEU A 94 3.46 -2.82 -26.96
CA LEU A 94 3.88 -3.96 -26.12
C LEU A 94 5.02 -3.53 -25.19
N ALA A 95 4.66 -2.98 -24.04
CA ALA A 95 5.59 -2.71 -22.94
C ALA A 95 5.73 -3.92 -22.01
N ARG A 96 6.91 -4.07 -21.41
CA ARG A 96 7.20 -5.11 -20.42
C ARG A 96 7.91 -4.55 -19.20
N ILE A 97 7.44 -4.93 -18.02
CA ILE A 97 8.13 -4.70 -16.75
C ILE A 97 9.24 -5.74 -16.62
N VAL A 98 10.49 -5.30 -16.58
CA VAL A 98 11.67 -6.17 -16.49
C VAL A 98 12.31 -6.18 -15.11
N ARG A 99 12.08 -5.12 -14.32
CA ARG A 99 12.59 -4.98 -12.96
C ARG A 99 11.54 -4.30 -12.08
N VAL A 100 11.49 -4.70 -10.82
CA VAL A 100 10.80 -4.00 -9.74
C VAL A 100 11.89 -3.48 -8.82
N GLU A 101 11.89 -2.19 -8.56
CA GLU A 101 12.86 -1.56 -7.67
C GLU A 101 12.61 -1.95 -6.21
N GLU A 102 13.58 -1.69 -5.35
CA GLU A 102 13.45 -1.97 -3.93
C GLU A 102 12.29 -1.19 -3.32
N ARG A 103 11.50 -1.87 -2.48
CA ARG A 103 10.31 -1.28 -1.86
C ARG A 103 10.70 -0.57 -0.58
N THR A 104 10.32 0.69 -0.44
CA THR A 104 10.52 1.48 0.79
C THR A 104 9.50 1.13 1.87
N SER A 105 8.29 0.73 1.47
CA SER A 105 7.24 0.28 2.37
C SER A 105 6.36 -0.78 1.70
N VAL A 106 5.67 -1.58 2.52
CA VAL A 106 4.85 -2.71 2.06
C VAL A 106 3.61 -2.82 2.92
N LEU A 107 2.44 -2.67 2.29
CA LEU A 107 1.16 -3.00 2.91
C LEU A 107 0.78 -4.44 2.58
N ARG A 108 0.63 -5.27 3.61
CA ARG A 108 0.18 -6.66 3.50
C ARG A 108 -1.29 -6.77 3.86
N ARG A 109 -1.99 -7.67 3.16
CA ARG A 109 -3.36 -8.04 3.41
C ARG A 109 -3.47 -9.56 3.48
N THR A 110 -4.26 -10.05 4.43
CA THR A 110 -4.65 -11.46 4.50
C THR A 110 -5.89 -11.67 3.63
N ALA A 111 -5.89 -12.77 2.85
CA ALA A 111 -6.97 -13.03 1.91
C ALA A 111 -8.29 -13.36 2.64
N ASP A 112 -8.22 -14.14 3.72
CA ASP A 112 -9.30 -14.53 4.63
C ASP A 112 -8.70 -14.93 5.99
N ASP A 113 -9.49 -14.99 7.07
CA ASP A 113 -9.00 -15.32 8.43
C ASP A 113 -8.39 -16.74 8.52
N ASP A 114 -8.71 -17.62 7.57
CA ASP A 114 -8.19 -19.00 7.45
C ASP A 114 -7.02 -19.15 6.44
N ASP A 115 -6.69 -18.11 5.67
CA ASP A 115 -5.57 -18.15 4.70
C ASP A 115 -4.31 -17.58 5.37
N PRO A 116 -3.31 -18.40 5.74
CA PRO A 116 -2.08 -17.90 6.36
C PRO A 116 -1.19 -17.11 5.39
N TYR A 117 -1.53 -17.09 4.08
CA TYR A 117 -0.71 -16.43 3.07
C TYR A 117 -1.09 -14.95 2.92
N GLU A 118 -0.30 -14.12 3.57
CA GLU A 118 -0.32 -12.68 3.35
C GLU A 118 0.14 -12.31 1.94
N ARG A 119 -0.55 -11.35 1.35
CA ARG A 119 -0.23 -10.81 0.03
C ARG A 119 0.03 -9.33 0.14
N ILE A 120 1.09 -8.89 -0.51
CA ILE A 120 1.37 -7.48 -0.67
C ILE A 120 0.30 -6.91 -1.60
N VAL A 121 -0.36 -5.83 -1.15
CA VAL A 121 -1.42 -5.17 -1.92
C VAL A 121 -0.97 -3.80 -2.44
N VAL A 122 -0.12 -3.11 -1.68
CA VAL A 122 0.43 -1.80 -2.03
C VAL A 122 1.89 -1.76 -1.60
N ALA A 123 2.73 -1.09 -2.38
CA ALA A 123 4.12 -0.80 -2.07
C ALA A 123 4.40 0.70 -2.16
N ASN A 124 5.49 1.15 -1.52
CA ASN A 124 6.01 2.51 -1.59
C ASN A 124 5.00 3.60 -1.23
N ALA A 125 4.11 3.30 -0.27
CA ALA A 125 3.24 4.28 0.33
C ALA A 125 3.94 4.99 1.49
N ASN A 126 3.69 6.28 1.65
CA ASN A 126 4.22 7.09 2.74
C ASN A 126 3.26 7.15 3.93
N GLN A 127 1.95 7.07 3.65
CA GLN A 127 0.90 7.33 4.65
C GLN A 127 -0.22 6.28 4.53
N LEU A 128 -0.78 5.90 5.69
CA LEU A 128 -1.96 5.03 5.79
C LEU A 128 -3.16 5.83 6.32
N ALA A 129 -4.10 6.17 5.44
CA ALA A 129 -5.34 6.85 5.82
C ALA A 129 -6.40 5.82 6.25
N ILE A 130 -6.73 5.84 7.53
CA ILE A 130 -7.74 4.99 8.17
C ILE A 130 -9.08 5.74 8.14
N VAL A 131 -9.89 5.43 7.13
CA VAL A 131 -11.20 6.04 6.91
C VAL A 131 -12.24 5.35 7.79
N THR A 132 -12.78 6.09 8.76
CA THR A 132 -13.75 5.59 9.75
C THR A 132 -14.98 6.49 9.77
N ALA A 133 -16.17 5.90 9.68
CA ALA A 133 -17.40 6.66 9.89
C ALA A 133 -17.70 6.81 11.38
N LEU A 134 -18.16 8.00 11.77
CA LEU A 134 -18.57 8.31 13.15
C LEU A 134 -19.93 7.70 13.50
N ALA A 135 -20.77 7.44 12.49
CA ALA A 135 -22.01 6.66 12.62
C ALA A 135 -22.38 5.97 11.30
N ASP A 136 -23.25 4.95 11.38
CA ASP A 136 -23.80 4.21 10.25
C ASP A 136 -22.77 3.72 9.22
N PRO A 137 -21.83 2.84 9.62
CA PRO A 137 -21.84 2.09 10.87
C PRO A 137 -20.93 2.70 11.94
N GLU A 138 -21.07 2.19 13.16
CA GLU A 138 -20.26 2.61 14.30
C GLU A 138 -18.74 2.40 14.06
N PRO A 139 -17.90 3.33 14.56
CA PRO A 139 -16.45 3.15 14.58
C PRO A 139 -16.05 1.80 15.18
N ARG A 140 -15.01 1.19 14.62
CA ARG A 140 -14.44 -0.06 15.13
C ARG A 140 -13.03 0.18 15.67
N PRO A 141 -12.86 0.55 16.95
CA PRO A 141 -11.54 0.85 17.52
C PRO A 141 -10.50 -0.25 17.29
N ARG A 142 -10.90 -1.53 17.43
CA ARG A 142 -10.01 -2.66 17.14
C ARG A 142 -9.45 -2.65 15.72
N LEU A 143 -10.25 -2.30 14.71
CA LEU A 143 -9.77 -2.19 13.34
C LEU A 143 -8.78 -1.03 13.19
N ILE A 144 -9.05 0.10 13.84
CA ILE A 144 -8.14 1.25 13.83
C ILE A 144 -6.80 0.87 14.48
N ASP A 145 -6.81 0.26 15.66
CA ASP A 145 -5.61 -0.21 16.35
C ASP A 145 -4.78 -1.15 15.45
N ARG A 146 -5.44 -2.10 14.78
CA ARG A 146 -4.78 -3.01 13.82
C ARG A 146 -4.18 -2.28 12.62
N CYS A 147 -4.87 -1.28 12.09
CA CYS A 147 -4.33 -0.42 11.03
C CYS A 147 -3.10 0.36 11.51
N LEU A 148 -3.12 0.87 12.75
CA LEU A 148 -2.00 1.63 13.32
C LEU A 148 -0.77 0.72 13.48
N VAL A 149 -0.93 -0.49 13.99
CA VAL A 149 0.14 -1.50 14.06
C VAL A 149 0.73 -1.76 12.67
N ALA A 150 -0.12 -1.98 11.67
CA ALA A 150 0.32 -2.20 10.30
C ALA A 150 1.03 -0.99 9.69
N ALA A 151 0.60 0.24 10.00
CA ALA A 151 1.26 1.46 9.56
C ALA A 151 2.66 1.57 10.16
N TYR A 152 2.79 1.36 11.47
CA TYR A 152 4.07 1.44 12.17
C TYR A 152 5.06 0.37 11.73
N ASP A 153 4.64 -0.89 11.57
CA ASP A 153 5.51 -1.96 11.03
C ASP A 153 6.03 -1.63 9.62
N ALA A 154 5.17 -1.04 8.79
CA ALA A 154 5.53 -0.70 7.42
C ALA A 154 6.24 0.65 7.27
N GLY A 155 6.50 1.37 8.38
CA GLY A 155 7.12 2.69 8.37
C GLY A 155 6.26 3.78 7.71
N MET A 156 4.94 3.56 7.65
CA MET A 156 3.98 4.54 7.13
C MET A 156 3.46 5.42 8.24
N GLU A 157 3.23 6.70 7.93
CA GLU A 157 2.59 7.61 8.86
C GLU A 157 1.07 7.36 8.89
N PRO A 158 0.43 7.13 10.05
CA PRO A 158 -1.00 6.95 10.12
C PRO A 158 -1.75 8.30 10.06
N LEU A 159 -2.90 8.30 9.39
CA LEU A 159 -3.83 9.42 9.33
C LEU A 159 -5.26 8.91 9.61
N LEU A 160 -5.93 9.44 10.64
CA LEU A 160 -7.34 9.16 10.89
C LEU A 160 -8.21 10.09 10.04
N VAL A 161 -9.03 9.52 9.16
CA VAL A 161 -10.02 10.28 8.39
C VAL A 161 -11.40 9.91 8.91
N LEU A 162 -11.96 10.81 9.73
CA LEU A 162 -13.25 10.62 10.37
C LEU A 162 -14.34 11.22 9.48
N THR A 163 -15.27 10.40 9.03
CA THR A 163 -16.35 10.79 8.13
C THR A 163 -17.69 10.81 8.85
N LYS A 164 -18.66 11.49 8.25
CA LYS A 164 -20.05 11.57 8.76
C LYS A 164 -20.16 12.28 10.11
N ALA A 165 -19.37 13.33 10.29
CA ALA A 165 -19.45 14.19 11.48
C ALA A 165 -20.81 14.90 11.62
N ASP A 166 -21.60 14.94 10.55
CA ASP A 166 -23.01 15.35 10.57
C ASP A 166 -23.92 14.40 11.39
N LEU A 167 -23.48 13.17 11.65
CA LEU A 167 -24.28 12.15 12.35
C LEU A 167 -23.86 11.89 13.80
N ALA A 168 -22.57 12.06 14.14
CA ALA A 168 -22.08 11.87 15.51
C ALA A 168 -20.78 12.66 15.78
N SER A 169 -20.51 12.94 17.06
CA SER A 169 -19.28 13.64 17.48
C SER A 169 -18.03 12.77 17.30
N ALA A 170 -16.93 13.40 16.89
CA ALA A 170 -15.61 12.78 16.79
C ALA A 170 -14.88 12.68 18.14
N GLU A 171 -15.28 13.48 19.13
CA GLU A 171 -14.55 13.66 20.40
C GLU A 171 -14.23 12.35 21.13
N PRO A 172 -15.17 11.39 21.32
CA PRO A 172 -14.87 10.17 22.07
C PRO A 172 -13.77 9.32 21.41
N LEU A 173 -13.77 9.30 20.07
CA LEU A 173 -12.76 8.59 19.32
C LEU A 173 -11.42 9.33 19.38
N LEU A 174 -11.43 10.66 19.20
CA LEU A 174 -10.21 11.47 19.26
C LEU A 174 -9.54 11.41 20.63
N GLU A 175 -10.30 11.45 21.74
CA GLU A 175 -9.77 11.27 23.09
C GLU A 175 -9.04 9.93 23.24
N THR A 176 -9.59 8.86 22.64
CA THR A 176 -9.03 7.51 22.68
C THR A 176 -7.67 7.39 21.95
N TYR A 177 -7.44 8.20 20.91
CA TYR A 177 -6.21 8.18 20.10
C TYR A 177 -5.29 9.40 20.35
N ALA A 178 -5.72 10.38 21.15
CA ALA A 178 -4.94 11.57 21.44
C ALA A 178 -3.54 11.26 22.02
N PRO A 179 -3.37 10.29 22.95
CA PRO A 179 -2.04 9.97 23.48
C PRO A 179 -1.06 9.48 22.41
N LEU A 180 -1.57 8.83 21.35
CA LEU A 180 -0.76 8.33 20.24
C LEU A 180 -0.26 9.45 19.31
N GLY A 181 -0.85 10.65 19.39
CA GLY A 181 -0.46 11.78 18.54
C GLY A 181 -0.79 11.58 17.06
N VAL A 182 -1.75 10.70 16.74
CA VAL A 182 -2.11 10.39 15.35
C VAL A 182 -2.76 11.61 14.71
N ARG A 183 -2.26 12.02 13.53
CA ARG A 183 -2.88 13.08 12.74
C ARG A 183 -4.30 12.68 12.37
N HIS A 184 -5.22 13.63 12.37
CA HIS A 184 -6.61 13.36 12.04
C HIS A 184 -7.22 14.50 11.24
N VAL A 185 -8.31 14.17 10.53
CA VAL A 185 -9.19 15.12 9.87
C VAL A 185 -10.63 14.65 10.02
N VAL A 186 -11.51 15.57 10.38
CA VAL A 186 -12.94 15.33 10.55
C VAL A 186 -13.66 15.92 9.34
N THR A 187 -14.55 15.13 8.75
CA THR A 187 -15.29 15.52 7.54
C THR A 187 -16.76 15.14 7.67
N SER A 188 -17.63 16.05 7.28
CA SER A 188 -19.06 15.77 7.04
C SER A 188 -19.35 15.62 5.55
N ARG A 189 -20.51 15.07 5.21
CA ARG A 189 -20.91 14.92 3.80
C ARG A 189 -20.99 16.26 3.06
N ASP A 190 -21.46 17.30 3.73
CA ASP A 190 -21.71 18.62 3.13
C ASP A 190 -20.39 19.37 2.86
N GLU A 191 -19.39 19.21 3.74
CA GLU A 191 -18.07 19.83 3.60
C GLU A 191 -17.20 19.16 2.53
N LEU A 192 -17.43 17.88 2.23
CA LEU A 192 -16.67 17.14 1.20
C LEU A 192 -16.87 17.70 -0.21
N ALA A 193 -17.91 18.51 -0.46
CA ALA A 193 -18.08 19.19 -1.74
C ALA A 193 -17.20 20.46 -1.89
N GLY A 194 -16.49 20.87 -0.84
CA GLY A 194 -15.70 22.10 -0.81
C GLY A 194 -14.51 22.01 0.14
N GLU A 195 -14.56 22.80 1.23
CA GLU A 195 -13.44 23.01 2.15
C GLU A 195 -12.92 21.71 2.80
N GLY A 196 -13.82 20.76 3.12
CA GLY A 196 -13.43 19.49 3.73
C GLY A 196 -12.56 18.62 2.82
N ALA A 197 -12.82 18.63 1.51
CA ALA A 197 -11.96 17.91 0.56
C ALA A 197 -10.58 18.56 0.42
N GLU A 198 -10.49 19.89 0.46
CA GLU A 198 -9.21 20.60 0.39
C GLU A 198 -8.37 20.38 1.65
N ALA A 199 -8.99 20.40 2.83
CA ALA A 199 -8.31 20.09 4.09
C ALA A 199 -7.69 18.68 4.07
N VAL A 200 -8.43 17.70 3.53
CA VAL A 200 -7.87 16.36 3.31
C VAL A 200 -6.73 16.40 2.28
N ARG A 201 -6.91 17.04 1.12
CA ARG A 201 -5.84 17.12 0.08
C ARG A 201 -4.54 17.71 0.62
N GLU A 202 -4.61 18.69 1.51
CA GLU A 202 -3.42 19.28 2.12
C GLU A 202 -2.59 18.24 2.89
N LEU A 203 -3.25 17.36 3.64
CA LEU A 203 -2.59 16.30 4.40
C LEU A 203 -1.98 15.19 3.53
N LEU A 204 -2.41 15.10 2.26
CA LEU A 204 -1.97 14.09 1.29
C LEU A 204 -0.96 14.62 0.27
N ARG A 205 -0.66 15.93 0.30
CA ARG A 205 0.18 16.62 -0.67
C ARG A 205 1.58 16.00 -0.71
N GLY A 206 2.07 15.67 -1.92
CA GLY A 206 3.38 15.04 -2.11
C GLY A 206 3.52 13.60 -1.60
N LEU A 207 2.47 13.01 -1.03
CA LEU A 207 2.51 11.68 -0.44
C LEU A 207 1.73 10.65 -1.26
N VAL A 208 2.21 9.41 -1.26
CA VAL A 208 1.42 8.24 -1.68
C VAL A 208 0.66 7.72 -0.47
N THR A 209 -0.65 7.93 -0.44
CA THR A 209 -1.50 7.59 0.71
C THR A 209 -2.43 6.44 0.39
N VAL A 210 -2.38 5.37 1.19
CA VAL A 210 -3.30 4.24 1.04
C VAL A 210 -4.55 4.44 1.88
N PHE A 211 -5.71 4.30 1.25
CA PHE A 211 -6.99 4.43 1.95
C PHE A 211 -7.51 3.06 2.34
N ILE A 212 -7.75 2.90 3.64
CA ILE A 212 -8.32 1.68 4.25
C ILE A 212 -9.55 2.05 5.06
N GLY A 213 -10.55 1.19 5.03
CA GLY A 213 -11.78 1.34 5.79
C GLY A 213 -12.77 0.28 5.35
N HIS A 214 -13.67 -0.12 6.25
CA HIS A 214 -14.67 -1.12 5.93
C HIS A 214 -15.73 -0.57 4.95
N SER A 215 -16.58 -1.45 4.41
CA SER A 215 -17.68 -1.02 3.55
C SER A 215 -18.65 -0.10 4.29
N GLY A 216 -19.03 1.02 3.69
CA GLY A 216 -20.01 1.95 4.27
C GLY A 216 -19.44 3.16 5.03
N VAL A 217 -18.12 3.22 5.29
CA VAL A 217 -17.47 4.39 5.93
C VAL A 217 -17.46 5.66 5.07
N GLY A 218 -17.87 5.60 3.80
CA GLY A 218 -17.78 6.75 2.89
C GLY A 218 -16.43 6.92 2.19
N LYS A 219 -15.54 5.92 2.22
CA LYS A 219 -14.24 5.93 1.49
C LYS A 219 -14.40 6.27 0.00
N THR A 220 -15.35 5.64 -0.70
CA THR A 220 -15.60 5.94 -2.13
C THR A 220 -16.09 7.37 -2.34
N THR A 221 -16.96 7.87 -1.46
CA THR A 221 -17.45 9.25 -1.50
C THR A 221 -16.29 10.23 -1.32
N LEU A 222 -15.42 9.97 -0.35
CA LEU A 222 -14.22 10.75 -0.10
C LEU A 222 -13.27 10.73 -1.31
N VAL A 223 -12.97 9.56 -1.88
CA VAL A 223 -12.11 9.44 -3.06
C VAL A 223 -12.67 10.24 -4.24
N ASN A 224 -13.97 10.19 -4.49
CA ASN A 224 -14.61 10.95 -5.56
C ASN A 224 -14.57 12.47 -5.31
N ALA A 225 -14.66 12.92 -4.06
CA ALA A 225 -14.48 14.32 -3.71
C ALA A 225 -13.02 14.78 -3.90
N LEU A 226 -12.05 13.93 -3.55
CA LEU A 226 -10.63 14.23 -3.70
C LEU A 226 -10.18 14.27 -5.16
N VAL A 227 -10.72 13.39 -6.00
CA VAL A 227 -10.37 13.25 -7.42
C VAL A 227 -11.65 13.35 -8.29
N PRO A 228 -12.18 14.57 -8.53
CA PRO A 228 -13.46 14.76 -9.23
C PRO A 228 -13.46 14.21 -10.65
N ASP A 229 -12.34 14.32 -11.36
CA ASP A 229 -12.19 13.90 -12.76
C ASP A 229 -12.25 12.37 -12.93
N HIS A 230 -12.13 11.61 -11.83
CA HIS A 230 -12.10 10.15 -11.85
C HIS A 230 -13.48 9.51 -11.59
N GLN A 231 -14.59 10.27 -11.59
CA GLN A 231 -15.96 9.86 -11.23
C GLN A 231 -16.20 8.34 -11.18
N ARG A 232 -15.90 7.73 -10.05
CA ARG A 232 -16.16 6.31 -9.86
C ARG A 232 -17.66 6.17 -9.66
N SER A 233 -18.30 5.25 -10.39
CA SER A 233 -19.72 4.94 -10.18
C SER A 233 -19.96 4.64 -8.70
N THR A 234 -20.64 5.56 -8.00
CA THR A 234 -21.20 5.33 -6.67
C THR A 234 -22.41 4.42 -6.85
N GLY A 235 -22.13 3.14 -7.09
CA GLY A 235 -23.13 2.08 -7.21
C GLY A 235 -24.28 2.39 -8.17
N HIS A 236 -24.05 2.27 -9.48
CA HIS A 236 -25.01 1.70 -10.44
C HIS A 236 -24.25 0.97 -11.57
N VAL A 237 -24.84 -0.15 -12.01
CA VAL A 237 -24.29 -1.22 -12.86
C VAL A 237 -23.70 -0.67 -14.17
N ASN A 238 -22.42 -0.94 -14.45
CA ASN A 238 -21.81 -0.56 -15.72
C ASN A 238 -22.23 -1.55 -16.82
N ALA A 239 -23.03 -1.08 -17.77
CA ALA A 239 -23.86 -1.86 -18.70
C ALA A 239 -23.13 -2.46 -19.91
N VAL A 240 -21.82 -2.76 -19.81
CA VAL A 240 -21.01 -3.13 -20.99
C VAL A 240 -20.57 -4.61 -21.03
N THR A 241 -20.76 -5.40 -19.97
CA THR A 241 -20.32 -6.82 -19.99
C THR A 241 -21.35 -7.86 -19.58
N GLY A 242 -22.57 -7.45 -19.22
CA GLY A 242 -23.70 -8.37 -19.05
C GLY A 242 -23.50 -9.53 -18.08
N ARG A 243 -22.48 -9.49 -17.21
CA ARG A 243 -22.22 -10.51 -16.19
C ARG A 243 -21.70 -9.88 -14.90
N GLY A 244 -22.53 -9.95 -13.87
CA GLY A 244 -22.10 -9.99 -12.47
C GLY A 244 -21.79 -8.66 -11.79
N ARG A 245 -22.32 -8.51 -10.58
CA ARG A 245 -22.05 -7.47 -9.60
C ARG A 245 -20.55 -7.47 -9.23
N HIS A 246 -19.74 -6.70 -9.95
CA HIS A 246 -18.32 -6.54 -9.64
C HIS A 246 -18.08 -5.22 -8.89
N THR A 247 -18.10 -5.30 -7.56
CA THR A 247 -17.34 -4.37 -6.70
C THR A 247 -15.88 -4.46 -7.14
N THR A 248 -15.23 -3.32 -7.36
CA THR A 248 -13.85 -3.21 -7.88
C THR A 248 -12.93 -4.14 -7.06
N THR A 249 -12.21 -5.07 -7.69
CA THR A 249 -11.42 -6.12 -6.98
C THR A 249 -9.95 -5.78 -6.79
N SER A 250 -9.46 -4.72 -7.44
CA SER A 250 -8.04 -4.35 -7.45
C SER A 250 -7.83 -2.95 -6.87
N ALA A 251 -6.69 -2.75 -6.21
CA ALA A 251 -6.26 -1.44 -5.78
C ALA A 251 -6.00 -0.53 -7.00
N LEU A 252 -6.17 0.77 -6.82
CA LEU A 252 -5.97 1.79 -7.86
C LEU A 252 -5.32 3.02 -7.26
N ALA A 253 -4.17 3.42 -7.80
CA ALA A 253 -3.53 4.69 -7.49
C ALA A 253 -4.12 5.81 -8.36
N LEU A 254 -4.63 6.83 -7.69
CA LEU A 254 -5.26 7.99 -8.29
C LEU A 254 -4.43 9.22 -7.97
N ARG A 255 -4.14 10.00 -8.99
CA ARG A 255 -3.43 11.25 -8.82
C ARG A 255 -4.37 12.30 -8.21
N LEU A 256 -3.90 13.00 -7.18
CA LEU A 256 -4.61 14.16 -6.64
C LEU A 256 -4.43 15.37 -7.58
N PRO A 257 -5.49 16.18 -7.77
CA PRO A 257 -5.34 17.48 -8.41
C PRO A 257 -4.28 18.32 -7.68
N ALA A 258 -3.34 18.89 -8.42
CA ALA A 258 -2.28 19.74 -7.86
C ALA A 258 -2.29 21.10 -8.56
N LYS A 259 -2.07 22.19 -7.82
CA LYS A 259 -1.88 23.51 -8.41
C LYS A 259 -0.47 23.61 -9.00
N LYS A 260 -0.28 24.54 -9.93
CA LYS A 260 0.99 24.71 -10.62
C LYS A 260 2.10 25.06 -9.61
N GLY A 261 3.11 24.18 -9.51
CA GLY A 261 4.23 24.34 -8.59
C GLY A 261 4.09 23.59 -7.25
N GLU A 262 3.00 22.86 -7.04
CA GLU A 262 2.81 22.01 -5.86
C GLU A 262 3.27 20.57 -6.13
N GLU A 263 3.71 19.87 -5.07
CA GLU A 263 4.04 18.46 -5.13
C GLU A 263 2.78 17.61 -5.37
N THR A 264 2.89 16.63 -6.25
CA THR A 264 1.76 15.77 -6.63
C THR A 264 1.57 14.67 -5.59
N GLY A 265 0.40 14.63 -4.95
CA GLY A 265 -0.02 13.53 -4.07
C GLY A 265 -0.79 12.43 -4.82
N TRP A 266 -0.88 11.26 -4.19
CA TRP A 266 -1.57 10.09 -4.71
C TRP A 266 -2.46 9.44 -3.65
N VAL A 267 -3.63 8.98 -4.07
CA VAL A 267 -4.54 8.16 -3.26
C VAL A 267 -4.59 6.76 -3.84
N VAL A 268 -4.16 5.77 -3.06
CA VAL A 268 -4.33 4.37 -3.40
C VAL A 268 -5.61 3.85 -2.77
N ASP A 269 -6.64 3.72 -3.59
CA ASP A 269 -7.92 3.16 -3.15
C ASP A 269 -7.85 1.64 -3.12
N THR A 270 -7.95 1.04 -1.93
CA THR A 270 -8.01 -0.41 -1.77
C THR A 270 -9.45 -0.89 -1.57
N PRO A 271 -10.00 -1.77 -2.41
CA PRO A 271 -11.37 -2.23 -2.23
C PRO A 271 -11.50 -3.28 -1.12
N GLY A 272 -12.53 -3.10 -0.27
CA GLY A 272 -13.00 -4.13 0.66
C GLY A 272 -11.90 -4.69 1.55
N PHE A 273 -11.17 -3.81 2.24
CA PHE A 273 -10.21 -4.21 3.27
C PHE A 273 -10.98 -4.81 4.45
N ARG A 274 -10.68 -6.06 4.80
CA ARG A 274 -11.34 -6.80 5.89
C ARG A 274 -10.47 -6.78 7.13
N SER A 275 -9.33 -7.46 7.05
CA SER A 275 -8.40 -7.61 8.16
C SER A 275 -6.94 -7.54 7.70
N PHE A 276 -6.07 -7.22 8.65
CA PHE A 276 -4.63 -7.42 8.56
C PHE A 276 -4.25 -8.74 9.21
N GLY A 277 -3.31 -9.47 8.62
CA GLY A 277 -2.55 -10.48 9.34
C GLY A 277 -1.46 -9.75 10.09
N LEU A 278 -1.54 -9.71 11.42
CA LEU A 278 -0.55 -9.00 12.25
C LEU A 278 0.35 -9.96 13.02
N SER A 279 0.09 -11.28 12.97
CA SER A 279 0.80 -12.29 13.75
C SER A 279 2.29 -12.38 13.45
N HIS A 280 2.74 -11.89 12.30
CA HIS A 280 4.14 -11.84 11.90
C HIS A 280 4.89 -10.58 12.39
N ILE A 281 4.18 -9.60 12.97
CA ILE A 281 4.76 -8.31 13.37
C ILE A 281 5.40 -8.44 14.76
N GLU A 282 6.71 -8.26 14.82
CA GLU A 282 7.44 -8.26 16.09
C GLU A 282 7.07 -7.04 16.94
N PRO A 283 6.88 -7.18 18.28
CA PRO A 283 6.57 -6.04 19.16
C PRO A 283 7.57 -4.89 19.04
N SER A 284 8.86 -5.22 18.89
CA SER A 284 9.96 -4.27 18.71
C SER A 284 9.72 -3.28 17.56
N ARG A 285 9.12 -3.74 16.46
CA ARG A 285 8.83 -2.88 15.30
C ARG A 285 7.78 -1.82 15.58
N VAL A 286 6.79 -2.15 16.39
CA VAL A 286 5.76 -1.21 16.81
C VAL A 286 6.34 -0.20 17.80
N ILE A 287 7.24 -0.64 18.67
CA ILE A 287 7.87 0.21 19.70
C ILE A 287 8.74 1.30 19.09
N HIS A 288 9.37 1.09 17.93
CA HIS A 288 10.12 2.14 17.22
C HIS A 288 9.25 3.37 16.87
N ALA A 289 7.92 3.24 16.85
CA ALA A 289 7.02 4.38 16.68
C ALA A 289 6.78 5.20 17.98
N PHE A 290 7.35 4.77 19.11
CA PHE A 290 7.23 5.38 20.43
C PHE A 290 8.61 5.77 20.98
N PRO A 291 9.26 6.81 20.44
CA PRO A 291 10.63 7.18 20.80
C PRO A 291 10.79 7.59 22.28
N ASP A 292 9.70 7.94 22.95
CA ASP A 292 9.65 8.23 24.39
C ASP A 292 9.62 6.96 25.27
N LEU A 293 9.13 5.84 24.73
CA LEU A 293 9.06 4.54 25.43
C LEU A 293 10.20 3.60 25.01
N GLU A 294 10.69 3.71 23.78
CA GLU A 294 11.72 2.84 23.21
C GLU A 294 12.98 2.70 24.11
N PRO A 295 13.57 3.77 24.67
CA PRO A 295 14.75 3.63 25.54
C PRO A 295 14.45 2.83 26.82
N GLY A 296 13.21 2.90 27.33
CA GLY A 296 12.78 2.13 28.50
C GLY A 296 12.76 0.62 28.26
N THR A 297 12.84 0.15 27.01
CA THR A 297 12.89 -1.27 26.69
C THR A 297 14.27 -1.92 26.91
N GLU A 298 15.34 -1.13 27.10
CA GLU A 298 16.68 -1.67 27.34
C GLU A 298 16.77 -2.48 28.64
N GLY A 299 15.94 -2.15 29.62
CA GLY A 299 15.83 -2.88 30.89
C GLY A 299 14.89 -4.08 30.86
N CYS A 300 14.18 -4.32 29.75
CA CYS A 300 13.19 -5.39 29.68
C CYS A 300 13.84 -6.79 29.66
N PRO A 301 13.13 -7.81 30.18
CA PRO A 301 13.50 -9.21 29.96
C PRO A 301 13.63 -9.54 28.47
N ARG A 302 14.37 -10.61 28.15
CA ARG A 302 14.47 -11.10 26.77
C ARG A 302 13.09 -11.55 26.28
N ALA A 303 12.76 -11.16 25.04
CA ALA A 303 11.48 -11.45 24.40
C ALA A 303 10.26 -10.90 25.16
N CYS A 304 10.42 -9.72 25.77
CA CYS A 304 9.36 -9.03 26.46
C CYS A 304 8.17 -8.73 25.53
N SER A 305 6.94 -9.01 25.98
CA SER A 305 5.72 -8.66 25.24
C SER A 305 5.27 -7.22 25.49
N HIS A 306 5.90 -6.56 26.45
CA HIS A 306 5.63 -5.22 26.98
C HIS A 306 4.29 -5.07 27.70
N ASP A 307 3.64 -6.18 28.06
CA ASP A 307 2.37 -6.24 28.80
C ASP A 307 2.45 -7.17 30.03
N GLU A 308 3.63 -7.70 30.34
CA GLU A 308 3.89 -8.52 31.52
C GLU A 308 4.31 -7.70 32.75
N PRO A 309 4.17 -8.25 33.97
CA PRO A 309 4.50 -7.53 35.22
C PRO A 309 5.96 -7.11 35.36
N ASP A 310 6.90 -7.84 34.74
CA ASP A 310 8.33 -7.57 34.82
C ASP A 310 8.82 -6.62 33.69
N CYS A 311 7.90 -5.95 33.00
CA CYS A 311 8.22 -5.01 31.93
C CYS A 311 8.86 -3.74 32.50
N ALA A 312 10.07 -3.41 32.04
CA ALA A 312 10.80 -2.23 32.50
C ALA A 312 10.10 -0.89 32.13
N LEU A 313 9.15 -0.91 31.18
CA LEU A 313 8.37 0.27 30.82
C LEU A 313 7.50 0.79 31.97
N ASP A 314 7.07 -0.07 32.90
CA ASP A 314 6.29 0.38 34.07
C ASP A 314 7.13 1.28 34.97
N ALA A 315 8.38 0.89 35.26
CA ALA A 315 9.32 1.71 36.02
C ALA A 315 9.70 2.98 35.26
N TRP A 316 10.01 2.85 33.95
CA TRP A 316 10.35 3.98 33.08
C TRP A 316 9.29 5.09 33.10
N VAL A 317 8.01 4.71 32.99
CA VAL A 317 6.88 5.64 33.06
C VAL A 317 6.69 6.18 34.47
N ALA A 318 6.82 5.35 35.51
CA ALA A 318 6.71 5.79 36.90
C ALA A 318 7.79 6.83 37.30
N GLU A 319 8.96 6.76 36.67
CA GLU A 319 10.06 7.74 36.81
C GLU A 319 9.79 9.04 36.03
N GLY A 320 8.72 9.10 35.24
CA GLY A 320 8.28 10.31 34.53
C GLY A 320 8.90 10.49 33.15
N HIS A 321 9.52 9.45 32.58
CA HIS A 321 10.16 9.53 31.26
C HIS A 321 9.16 9.52 30.10
N ALA A 322 7.94 9.01 30.31
CA ALA A 322 6.87 8.99 29.31
C ALA A 322 5.49 9.07 29.99
N ASP A 323 4.46 9.42 29.22
CA ASP A 323 3.08 9.52 29.70
C ASP A 323 2.46 8.12 29.92
N PRO A 324 1.85 7.82 31.09
CA PRO A 324 1.12 6.58 31.31
C PRO A 324 0.06 6.26 30.25
N ALA A 325 -0.61 7.26 29.69
CA ALA A 325 -1.59 7.08 28.63
C ALA A 325 -0.95 6.59 27.31
N ARG A 326 0.31 6.95 27.07
CA ARG A 326 1.07 6.44 25.91
C ARG A 326 1.45 4.98 26.09
N LEU A 327 1.91 4.58 27.27
CA LEU A 327 2.18 3.17 27.57
C LEU A 327 0.91 2.31 27.48
N TYR A 328 -0.22 2.81 28.01
CA TYR A 328 -1.51 2.15 27.85
C TYR A 328 -1.89 1.97 26.37
N SER A 329 -1.68 3.01 25.56
CA SER A 329 -1.97 2.95 24.13
C SER A 329 -1.05 1.96 23.39
N LEU A 330 0.25 1.93 23.70
CA LEU A 330 1.18 0.93 23.16
C LEU A 330 0.72 -0.50 23.47
N ARG A 331 0.39 -0.80 24.74
CA ARG A 331 -0.12 -2.12 25.15
C ARG A 331 -1.42 -2.48 24.45
N ARG A 332 -2.34 -1.52 24.27
CA ARG A 332 -3.56 -1.70 23.47
C ARG A 332 -3.25 -2.09 22.01
N LEU A 333 -2.28 -1.43 21.38
CA LEU A 333 -1.86 -1.78 20.02
C LEU A 333 -1.22 -3.17 19.97
N LEU A 334 -0.33 -3.50 20.90
CA LEU A 334 0.33 -4.81 20.95
C LEU A 334 -0.66 -5.96 21.18
N SER A 335 -1.64 -5.80 22.08
CA SER A 335 -2.69 -6.80 22.29
C SER A 335 -3.57 -7.00 21.05
N SER A 336 -3.81 -5.94 20.27
CA SER A 336 -4.60 -6.02 19.02
C SER A 336 -3.94 -6.87 17.93
N ARG A 337 -2.63 -7.14 18.03
CA ARG A 337 -1.89 -8.04 17.14
C ARG A 337 -2.33 -9.50 17.33
N ASP A 338 -2.52 -9.90 18.57
CA ASP A 338 -2.66 -11.31 18.98
C ASP A 338 -4.12 -11.79 18.93
N ALA A 339 -5.09 -10.87 18.98
CA ALA A 339 -6.51 -11.19 18.85
C ALA A 339 -6.92 -11.44 17.39
N HIS A 340 -7.63 -12.56 17.14
CA HIS A 340 -8.28 -12.83 15.85
C HIS A 340 -9.62 -12.06 15.74
N GLU A 341 -10.01 -11.66 14.52
CA GLU A 341 -11.34 -11.08 14.26
C GLU A 341 -12.41 -12.16 14.45
N GLY A 342 -12.86 -12.35 15.69
CA GLY A 342 -13.84 -13.38 16.04
C GLY A 342 -14.15 -13.52 17.54
N ASP A 343 -13.28 -13.00 18.41
CA ASP A 343 -13.49 -12.99 19.88
C ASP A 343 -14.16 -11.73 20.42
#